data_AF-A0A1S4AY61-F1
#
_entry.id   AF-A0A1S4AY61-F1
#
_cell.length_a   1.000
_cell.length_b   1.000
_cell.length_c   1.000
_cell.angle_alpha   90.00
_cell.angle_beta   90.00
_cell.angle_gamma   90.00
#
_symmetry.space_group_name_H-M   'P 1'
#
loop_
_entity.id
_entity.type
_entity.pdbx_description
1 polymer ?
#
loop_
_entity_poly.entity_id
_entity_poly.type
_entity_poly.pdbx_seq_one_letter_code
_entity_poly.pdbx_strand_id
1 'polypeptide(L)'
;MVSPCDKPQVSDESIGGPTCKVKSSSMASSLPHDESLKRKTPNEITRILPMTNTAVSIFEGKRIVFNRKKEFILGLWEDICNRLSKTCLELLSSYREQIIEIFEDIKKMNILDFSPLEDLLNSLFELAASYDQERSNMADKTSEDEKLELISKAKERLESFKLEASEKVKKVSSSEKKLKRVVKKLHTLQQERENLEGVIEVTQKEVEEIQKNISTAETEVSSYDNMNLLTVDDSANLEEKKNLETSCQELINYKFCLD
;
A
#
# COMPACT_ATOMS: atom_id res chain seq x y z
N MET A 1 -22.23 35.35 36.28
CA MET A 1 -22.52 35.62 34.85
C MET A 1 -22.79 34.28 34.19
N VAL A 2 -23.79 34.19 33.32
CA VAL A 2 -24.19 32.93 32.64
C VAL A 2 -23.62 32.94 31.23
N SER A 3 -23.10 31.81 30.76
CA SER A 3 -22.70 31.59 29.37
C SER A 3 -23.60 30.52 28.73
N PRO A 4 -23.98 30.61 27.44
CA PRO A 4 -25.10 29.83 26.89
C PRO A 4 -24.74 28.39 26.50
N CYS A 5 -25.78 27.61 26.21
CA CYS A 5 -25.67 26.22 25.76
C CYS A 5 -25.35 26.11 24.26
N ASP A 6 -24.49 25.16 23.89
CA ASP A 6 -24.48 24.57 22.55
C ASP A 6 -25.50 23.42 22.45
N LYS A 7 -26.14 23.29 21.28
CA LYS A 7 -27.02 22.17 20.92
C LYS A 7 -26.44 21.43 19.71
N PRO A 8 -26.58 20.10 19.60
CA PRO A 8 -26.04 19.35 18.48
C PRO A 8 -26.79 19.66 17.18
N GLN A 9 -26.06 19.70 16.06
CA GLN A 9 -26.68 19.67 14.74
C GLN A 9 -27.13 18.24 14.42
N VAL A 10 -28.39 18.10 14.04
CA VAL A 10 -28.92 16.95 13.30
C VAL A 10 -29.18 17.45 11.88
N SER A 11 -28.75 16.68 10.88
CA SER A 11 -29.04 16.94 9.48
C SER A 11 -29.99 15.87 8.97
N ASP A 12 -31.24 16.25 8.71
CA ASP A 12 -32.19 15.43 7.98
C ASP A 12 -31.83 15.43 6.48
N GLU A 13 -31.89 14.28 5.82
CA GLU A 13 -32.04 14.20 4.37
C GLU A 13 -33.18 13.22 4.03
N SER A 14 -34.08 13.63 3.14
CA SER A 14 -35.43 13.07 3.04
C SER A 14 -35.82 12.75 1.60
N ILE A 15 -35.86 11.45 1.28
CA ILE A 15 -36.33 10.87 0.01
C ILE A 15 -36.99 9.52 0.36
N GLY A 16 -38.14 9.10 -0.18
CA GLY A 16 -38.99 9.78 -1.17
C GLY A 16 -40.33 9.07 -1.46
N GLY A 17 -40.93 8.42 -0.46
CA GLY A 17 -42.33 7.94 -0.49
C GLY A 17 -42.61 6.58 -1.16
N PRO A 18 -43.68 5.89 -0.73
CA PRO A 18 -44.31 4.82 -1.50
C PRO A 18 -45.82 5.06 -1.69
N THR A 19 -46.30 5.07 -2.95
CA THR A 19 -47.75 4.92 -3.22
C THR A 19 -47.98 4.08 -4.47
N CYS A 20 -48.76 3.00 -4.35
CA CYS A 20 -49.32 2.24 -5.47
C CYS A 20 -50.80 1.96 -5.20
N LYS A 21 -51.69 2.77 -5.80
CA LYS A 21 -53.12 2.49 -5.87
C LYS A 21 -53.39 1.65 -7.12
N VAL A 22 -53.62 0.36 -6.96
CA VAL A 22 -54.19 -0.46 -8.04
C VAL A 22 -55.70 -0.29 -8.05
N LYS A 23 -56.26 0.13 -9.19
CA LYS A 23 -57.69 0.06 -9.50
C LYS A 23 -57.88 -0.87 -10.69
N SER A 24 -58.94 -1.67 -10.64
CA SER A 24 -59.26 -2.70 -11.63
C SER A 24 -59.69 -2.11 -12.98
N SER A 25 -59.43 -2.87 -14.05
CA SER A 25 -60.29 -2.87 -15.24
C SER A 25 -60.41 -4.31 -15.76
N SER A 26 -61.56 -4.61 -16.34
CA SER A 26 -61.84 -5.85 -17.07
C SER A 26 -62.10 -5.52 -18.53
N MET A 27 -61.84 -6.46 -19.44
CA MET A 27 -62.49 -6.53 -20.74
C MET A 27 -62.76 -7.98 -21.13
N ALA A 28 -63.87 -8.20 -21.81
CA ALA A 28 -64.22 -9.47 -22.44
C ALA A 28 -63.90 -9.41 -23.94
N SER A 29 -63.65 -10.56 -24.56
CA SER A 29 -63.48 -10.69 -26.00
C SER A 29 -64.82 -10.87 -26.73
N SER A 30 -64.93 -10.32 -27.93
CA SER A 30 -66.10 -10.39 -28.80
C SER A 30 -65.82 -11.16 -30.10
N LEU A 31 -66.84 -11.88 -30.58
CA LEU A 31 -66.87 -12.50 -31.90
C LEU A 31 -67.26 -11.49 -32.98
N PRO A 32 -66.75 -11.63 -34.22
CA PRO A 32 -67.41 -11.12 -35.42
C PRO A 32 -68.33 -12.18 -36.06
N HIS A 33 -69.39 -11.70 -36.69
CA HIS A 33 -70.28 -12.45 -37.58
C HIS A 33 -69.88 -12.15 -39.04
N ASP A 34 -70.32 -12.96 -40.00
CA ASP A 34 -70.49 -12.53 -41.40
C ASP A 34 -71.77 -13.14 -41.99
N GLU A 35 -72.27 -12.59 -43.10
CA GLU A 35 -73.63 -12.82 -43.61
C GLU A 35 -73.75 -12.64 -45.15
N SER A 36 -74.78 -13.26 -45.76
CA SER A 36 -75.39 -12.86 -47.04
C SER A 36 -74.63 -13.28 -48.34
N LEU A 37 -75.21 -13.39 -49.55
CA LEU A 37 -76.61 -13.58 -50.00
C LEU A 37 -76.67 -14.01 -51.49
N LYS A 38 -77.77 -14.69 -51.91
CA LYS A 38 -78.44 -14.79 -53.26
C LYS A 38 -78.75 -16.26 -53.63
N ARG A 39 -80.04 -16.65 -53.76
CA ARG A 39 -80.95 -16.54 -54.94
C ARG A 39 -80.47 -17.37 -56.16
N LYS A 40 -81.27 -18.24 -56.79
CA LYS A 40 -82.68 -18.61 -56.49
C LYS A 40 -83.01 -20.10 -56.75
N THR A 41 -84.15 -20.41 -57.36
CA THR A 41 -84.97 -21.64 -57.18
C THR A 41 -86.01 -21.77 -58.31
N PRO A 42 -86.68 -22.92 -58.58
CA PRO A 42 -86.58 -24.23 -57.90
C PRO A 42 -86.53 -25.47 -58.84
N ASN A 43 -86.37 -26.66 -58.28
CA ASN A 43 -87.28 -27.77 -58.59
C ASN A 43 -87.37 -28.78 -57.44
N GLU A 44 -88.44 -29.55 -57.41
CA GLU A 44 -88.94 -30.33 -56.28
C GLU A 44 -88.42 -31.78 -56.28
N ILE A 45 -87.90 -32.24 -55.12
CA ILE A 45 -87.96 -33.63 -54.61
C ILE A 45 -87.36 -33.68 -53.19
N THR A 46 -88.01 -34.46 -52.32
CA THR A 46 -87.65 -34.91 -50.96
C THR A 46 -86.26 -34.54 -50.40
N ARG A 47 -86.21 -33.65 -49.40
CA ARG A 47 -85.02 -33.46 -48.57
C ARG A 47 -84.77 -34.67 -47.67
N ILE A 48 -83.70 -35.41 -47.94
CA ILE A 48 -82.94 -36.12 -46.89
C ILE A 48 -81.59 -35.41 -46.80
N LEU A 49 -81.40 -34.63 -45.73
CA LEU A 49 -80.13 -33.98 -45.44
C LEU A 49 -79.17 -35.03 -44.85
N PRO A 50 -77.93 -35.19 -45.34
CA PRO A 50 -76.93 -35.96 -44.62
C PRO A 50 -76.67 -35.29 -43.27
N MET A 51 -77.01 -35.95 -42.16
CA MET A 51 -76.60 -35.47 -40.85
C MET A 51 -75.07 -35.54 -40.79
N THR A 52 -74.44 -34.36 -40.81
CA THR A 52 -73.06 -34.19 -40.36
C THR A 52 -73.03 -34.53 -38.87
N ASN A 53 -72.82 -35.81 -38.54
CA ASN A 53 -72.65 -36.25 -37.18
C ASN A 53 -71.29 -35.75 -36.67
N THR A 54 -71.35 -34.51 -36.17
CA THR A 54 -70.51 -33.91 -35.13
C THR A 54 -69.61 -34.92 -34.44
N ALA A 55 -68.30 -34.68 -34.45
CA ALA A 55 -67.37 -35.42 -33.62
C ALA A 55 -67.76 -35.23 -32.14
N VAL A 56 -68.45 -36.23 -31.57
CA VAL A 56 -68.90 -36.21 -30.18
C VAL A 56 -67.67 -36.23 -29.29
N SER A 57 -67.37 -35.09 -28.67
CA SER A 57 -66.23 -34.98 -27.74
C SER A 57 -66.45 -35.91 -26.55
N ILE A 58 -65.66 -36.97 -26.48
CA ILE A 58 -65.79 -37.99 -25.41
C ILE A 58 -65.35 -37.35 -24.09
N PHE A 59 -66.28 -37.25 -23.15
CA PHE A 59 -66.03 -36.69 -21.82
C PHE A 59 -65.18 -37.65 -20.97
N GLU A 60 -63.86 -37.56 -21.10
CA GLU A 60 -62.92 -38.40 -20.36
C GLU A 60 -62.71 -37.89 -18.92
N GLY A 61 -63.71 -38.11 -18.06
CA GLY A 61 -63.72 -37.66 -16.66
C GLY A 61 -62.50 -38.11 -15.86
N LYS A 62 -61.92 -39.29 -16.16
CA LYS A 62 -60.69 -39.78 -15.50
C LYS A 62 -59.50 -38.86 -15.76
N ARG A 63 -59.36 -38.33 -16.98
CA ARG A 63 -58.30 -37.38 -17.36
C ARG A 63 -58.43 -36.06 -16.61
N ILE A 64 -59.66 -35.59 -16.39
CA ILE A 64 -59.91 -34.35 -15.63
C ILE A 64 -59.47 -34.51 -14.17
N VAL A 65 -59.82 -35.64 -13.53
CA VAL A 65 -59.41 -35.94 -12.15
C VAL A 65 -57.88 -36.12 -12.03
N PHE A 66 -57.28 -36.87 -12.96
CA PHE A 66 -55.82 -37.05 -13.03
C PHE A 66 -55.08 -35.70 -13.14
N ASN A 67 -55.49 -34.86 -14.09
CA ASN A 67 -54.91 -33.53 -14.27
C ASN A 67 -55.07 -32.69 -13.00
N ARG A 68 -56.26 -32.63 -12.39
CA ARG A 68 -56.47 -31.83 -11.17
C ARG A 68 -55.60 -32.24 -10.00
N LYS A 69 -55.38 -33.55 -9.78
CA LYS A 69 -54.43 -34.01 -8.77
C LYS A 69 -52.97 -33.68 -9.14
N LYS A 70 -52.60 -33.78 -10.42
CA LYS A 70 -51.24 -33.44 -10.90
C LYS A 70 -50.90 -31.97 -10.61
N GLU A 71 -51.80 -31.04 -10.93
CA GLU A 71 -51.58 -29.61 -10.65
C GLU A 71 -51.43 -29.33 -9.15
N PHE A 72 -52.18 -30.03 -8.28
CA PHE A 72 -52.05 -29.92 -6.83
C PHE A 72 -50.67 -30.38 -6.32
N ILE A 73 -50.17 -31.52 -6.82
CA ILE A 73 -48.84 -32.02 -6.47
C ILE A 73 -47.73 -31.06 -6.93
N LEU A 74 -47.87 -30.50 -8.15
CA LEU A 74 -46.91 -29.51 -8.66
C LEU A 74 -46.88 -28.24 -7.79
N GLY A 75 -48.04 -27.75 -7.33
CA GLY A 75 -48.13 -26.62 -6.41
C GLY A 75 -47.45 -26.89 -5.06
N LEU A 76 -47.72 -28.04 -4.44
CA LEU A 76 -47.04 -28.42 -3.18
C LEU A 76 -45.52 -28.56 -3.35
N TRP A 77 -45.07 -29.10 -4.48
CA TRP A 77 -43.63 -29.21 -4.76
C TRP A 77 -42.97 -27.84 -5.02
N GLU A 78 -43.67 -26.94 -5.72
CA GLU A 78 -43.23 -25.55 -5.90
C GLU A 78 -43.14 -24.81 -4.55
N ASP A 79 -44.10 -25.01 -3.64
CA ASP A 79 -44.05 -24.46 -2.28
C ASP A 79 -42.87 -25.00 -1.46
N ILE A 80 -42.62 -26.33 -1.49
CA ILE A 80 -41.44 -26.95 -0.85
C ILE A 80 -40.15 -26.35 -1.39
N CYS A 81 -40.00 -26.26 -2.71
CA CYS A 81 -38.84 -25.62 -3.34
C CYS A 81 -38.71 -24.14 -2.94
N ASN A 82 -39.82 -23.41 -2.87
CA ASN A 82 -39.87 -22.01 -2.45
C ASN A 82 -39.54 -21.79 -0.96
N ARG A 83 -39.63 -22.82 -0.11
CA ARG A 83 -39.17 -22.78 1.29
C ARG A 83 -37.70 -23.14 1.40
N LEU A 84 -37.28 -24.27 0.81
CA LEU A 84 -35.89 -24.74 0.82
C LEU A 84 -34.93 -23.69 0.24
N SER A 85 -35.29 -23.06 -0.88
CA SER A 85 -34.48 -22.01 -1.52
C SER A 85 -34.38 -20.67 -0.76
N LYS A 86 -35.20 -20.47 0.29
CA LYS A 86 -35.20 -19.26 1.12
C LYS A 86 -34.74 -19.53 2.56
N THR A 87 -34.39 -20.78 2.86
CA THR A 87 -33.94 -21.23 4.18
C THR A 87 -32.42 -21.27 4.22
N CYS A 88 -31.81 -20.66 5.24
CA CYS A 88 -30.36 -20.77 5.48
C CYS A 88 -30.00 -22.20 5.90
N LEU A 89 -28.79 -22.67 5.57
CA LEU A 89 -28.38 -24.06 5.79
C LEU A 89 -28.48 -24.48 7.27
N GLU A 90 -28.16 -23.56 8.18
CA GLU A 90 -28.21 -23.71 9.64
C GLU A 90 -29.63 -23.85 10.23
N LEU A 91 -30.65 -23.75 9.38
CA LEU A 91 -32.07 -23.98 9.72
C LEU A 91 -32.69 -25.10 8.89
N LEU A 92 -31.97 -25.66 7.92
CA LEU A 92 -32.53 -26.60 6.94
C LEU A 92 -32.99 -27.91 7.59
N SER A 93 -32.24 -28.38 8.59
CA SER A 93 -32.57 -29.52 9.45
C SER A 93 -33.93 -29.35 10.18
N SER A 94 -34.31 -28.13 10.57
CA SER A 94 -35.57 -27.85 11.29
C SER A 94 -36.85 -28.03 10.46
N TYR A 95 -36.74 -28.07 9.13
CA TYR A 95 -37.89 -28.28 8.22
C TYR A 95 -38.12 -29.74 7.84
N ARG A 96 -37.26 -30.68 8.30
CA ARG A 96 -37.29 -32.11 7.94
C ARG A 96 -38.67 -32.73 8.12
N GLU A 97 -39.26 -32.60 9.31
CA GLU A 97 -40.55 -33.20 9.65
C GLU A 97 -41.71 -32.62 8.82
N GLN A 98 -41.77 -31.29 8.72
CA GLN A 98 -42.80 -30.55 8.00
C GLN A 98 -42.82 -30.89 6.49
N ILE A 99 -41.65 -31.03 5.86
CA ILE A 99 -41.56 -31.33 4.43
C ILE A 99 -41.85 -32.81 4.17
N ILE A 100 -41.45 -33.73 5.07
CA ILE A 100 -41.81 -35.15 4.98
C ILE A 100 -43.33 -35.36 5.15
N GLU A 101 -43.99 -34.62 6.04
CA GLU A 101 -45.45 -34.67 6.22
C GLU A 101 -46.20 -34.33 4.90
N ILE A 102 -45.83 -33.23 4.25
CA ILE A 102 -46.39 -32.82 2.95
C ILE A 102 -46.08 -33.89 1.87
N PHE A 103 -44.90 -34.49 1.93
CA PHE A 103 -44.47 -35.51 0.97
C PHE A 103 -45.27 -36.82 1.10
N GLU A 104 -45.59 -37.24 2.32
CA GLU A 104 -46.49 -38.38 2.57
C GLU A 104 -47.91 -38.13 2.04
N ASP A 105 -48.42 -36.89 2.15
CA ASP A 105 -49.72 -36.52 1.54
C ASP A 105 -49.69 -36.53 0.00
N ILE A 106 -48.55 -36.19 -0.61
CA ILE A 106 -48.33 -36.36 -2.05
C ILE A 106 -48.34 -37.86 -2.43
N LYS A 107 -47.61 -38.72 -1.70
CA LYS A 107 -47.58 -40.18 -1.95
C LYS A 107 -48.98 -40.80 -1.90
N LYS A 108 -49.80 -40.45 -0.91
CA LYS A 108 -51.18 -40.96 -0.72
C LYS A 108 -52.09 -40.74 -1.94
N MET A 109 -51.74 -39.83 -2.86
CA MET A 109 -52.52 -39.60 -4.07
C MET A 109 -52.38 -40.69 -5.14
N ASN A 110 -51.30 -41.49 -5.09
CA ASN A 110 -50.97 -42.63 -5.95
C ASN A 110 -51.15 -42.36 -7.46
N ILE A 111 -50.22 -41.59 -8.05
CA ILE A 111 -50.28 -41.11 -9.44
C ILE A 111 -48.95 -41.31 -10.19
N LEU A 112 -47.86 -41.11 -9.46
CA LEU A 112 -46.48 -41.11 -9.91
C LEU A 112 -45.66 -41.82 -8.82
N ASP A 113 -44.52 -42.38 -9.22
CA ASP A 113 -43.49 -42.77 -8.25
C ASP A 113 -42.74 -41.52 -7.80
N PHE A 114 -42.53 -41.41 -6.49
CA PHE A 114 -41.82 -40.30 -5.84
C PHE A 114 -40.56 -40.75 -5.09
N SER A 115 -40.24 -42.05 -5.09
CA SER A 115 -39.08 -42.62 -4.37
C SER A 115 -37.75 -41.93 -4.74
N PRO A 116 -37.44 -41.64 -6.02
CA PRO A 116 -36.20 -40.92 -6.38
C PRO A 116 -36.10 -39.49 -5.83
N LEU A 117 -37.24 -38.88 -5.48
CA LEU A 117 -37.32 -37.54 -4.90
C LEU A 117 -37.26 -37.58 -3.37
N GLU A 118 -37.75 -38.67 -2.76
CA GLU A 118 -37.59 -38.98 -1.35
C GLU A 118 -36.13 -39.26 -0.98
N ASP A 119 -35.42 -40.05 -1.79
CA ASP A 119 -34.00 -40.35 -1.60
C ASP A 119 -33.16 -39.06 -1.61
N LEU A 120 -33.46 -38.14 -2.54
CA LEU A 120 -32.82 -36.83 -2.65
C LEU A 120 -33.13 -35.94 -1.44
N LEU A 121 -34.39 -35.92 -0.98
CA LEU A 121 -34.84 -35.13 0.16
C LEU A 121 -34.20 -35.63 1.47
N ASN A 122 -34.17 -36.95 1.70
CA ASN A 122 -33.48 -37.53 2.85
C ASN A 122 -31.98 -37.21 2.80
N SER A 123 -31.32 -37.40 1.65
CA SER A 123 -29.89 -37.08 1.47
C SER A 123 -29.57 -35.61 1.81
N LEU A 124 -30.47 -34.68 1.48
CA LEU A 124 -30.32 -33.26 1.82
C LEU A 124 -30.38 -33.02 3.34
N PHE A 125 -31.28 -33.69 4.06
CA PHE A 125 -31.40 -33.53 5.51
C PHE A 125 -30.28 -34.23 6.29
N GLU A 126 -29.79 -35.38 5.84
CA GLU A 126 -28.61 -36.01 6.45
C GLU A 126 -27.34 -35.15 6.26
N LEU A 127 -27.20 -34.50 5.09
CA LEU A 127 -26.12 -33.53 4.84
C LEU A 127 -26.22 -32.30 5.76
N ALA A 128 -27.44 -31.78 5.97
CA ALA A 128 -27.68 -30.66 6.91
C ALA A 128 -27.33 -31.05 8.35
N ALA A 129 -27.77 -32.23 8.82
CA ALA A 129 -27.44 -32.73 10.15
C ALA A 129 -25.93 -32.95 10.34
N SER A 130 -25.23 -33.45 9.31
CA SER A 130 -23.76 -33.57 9.32
C SER A 130 -23.07 -32.21 9.44
N TYR A 131 -23.55 -31.19 8.72
CA TYR A 131 -23.02 -29.83 8.79
C TYR A 131 -23.24 -29.20 10.17
N ASP A 132 -24.44 -29.32 10.73
CA ASP A 132 -24.76 -28.82 12.08
C ASP A 132 -23.88 -29.49 13.15
N GLN A 133 -23.62 -30.79 13.02
CA GLN A 133 -22.73 -31.54 13.91
C GLN A 133 -21.25 -31.12 13.77
N GLU A 134 -20.73 -30.94 12.54
CA GLU A 134 -19.36 -30.44 12.33
C GLU A 134 -19.19 -29.01 12.87
N ARG A 135 -20.18 -28.14 12.65
CA ARG A 135 -20.21 -26.77 13.15
C ARG A 135 -20.17 -26.72 14.68
N SER A 136 -20.92 -27.60 15.35
CA SER A 136 -20.87 -27.79 16.81
C SER A 136 -19.48 -28.27 17.26
N ASN A 137 -18.96 -29.32 16.61
CA ASN A 137 -17.63 -29.91 16.87
C ASN A 137 -16.44 -28.97 16.62
N MET A 138 -16.66 -27.83 15.94
CA MET A 138 -15.65 -26.79 15.69
C MET A 138 -15.71 -25.67 16.73
N ALA A 139 -16.88 -25.35 17.29
CA ALA A 139 -17.02 -24.35 18.35
C ALA A 139 -16.23 -24.73 19.62
N ASP A 140 -16.24 -26.01 20.00
CA ASP A 140 -15.49 -26.52 21.15
C ASP A 140 -13.96 -26.50 20.99
N LYS A 141 -13.43 -26.33 19.76
CA LYS A 141 -12.00 -26.52 19.46
C LYS A 141 -11.17 -25.24 19.41
N THR A 142 -11.79 -24.07 19.59
CA THR A 142 -11.08 -22.81 19.76
C THR A 142 -11.96 -21.88 20.57
N SER A 143 -11.73 -21.80 21.89
CA SER A 143 -12.49 -20.86 22.72
C SER A 143 -12.27 -19.44 22.20
N GLU A 144 -13.36 -18.66 22.16
CA GLU A 144 -13.28 -17.24 21.84
C GLU A 144 -12.38 -16.49 22.85
N ASP A 145 -12.29 -16.98 24.09
CA ASP A 145 -11.38 -16.45 25.12
C ASP A 145 -9.90 -16.58 24.72
N GLU A 146 -9.47 -17.72 24.17
CA GLU A 146 -8.07 -17.94 23.75
C GLU A 146 -7.70 -17.00 22.60
N LYS A 147 -8.60 -16.87 21.62
CA LYS A 147 -8.50 -15.92 20.51
C LYS A 147 -8.41 -14.48 21.02
N LEU A 148 -9.23 -14.10 22.00
CA LEU A 148 -9.20 -12.76 22.61
C LEU A 148 -7.92 -12.52 23.42
N GLU A 149 -7.42 -13.52 24.14
CA GLU A 149 -6.18 -13.45 24.92
C GLU A 149 -4.96 -13.27 24.00
N LEU A 150 -4.89 -14.01 22.89
CA LEU A 150 -3.85 -13.86 21.86
C LEU A 150 -3.91 -12.47 21.21
N ILE A 151 -5.10 -11.95 20.91
CA ILE A 151 -5.29 -10.58 20.40
C ILE A 151 -4.83 -9.54 21.44
N SER A 152 -5.07 -9.76 22.73
CA SER A 152 -4.62 -8.88 23.82
C SER A 152 -3.08 -8.85 23.90
N LYS A 153 -2.45 -10.02 23.97
CA LYS A 153 -0.98 -10.19 23.95
C LYS A 153 -0.32 -9.57 22.71
N ALA A 154 -0.99 -9.61 21.56
CA ALA A 154 -0.51 -8.96 20.34
C ALA A 154 -0.58 -7.41 20.41
N LYS A 155 -1.66 -6.85 20.97
CA LYS A 155 -1.83 -5.40 21.17
C LYS A 155 -0.80 -4.83 22.15
N GLU A 156 -0.56 -5.51 23.27
CA GLU A 156 0.44 -5.10 24.28
C GLU A 156 1.85 -4.97 23.67
N ARG A 157 2.26 -5.96 22.87
CA ARG A 157 3.53 -5.93 22.12
C ARG A 157 3.59 -4.78 21.11
N LEU A 158 2.48 -4.50 20.41
CA LEU A 158 2.41 -3.41 19.44
C LEU A 158 2.61 -2.03 20.09
N GLU A 159 1.95 -1.74 21.22
CA GLU A 159 2.15 -0.48 21.94
C GLU A 159 3.56 -0.37 22.54
N SER A 160 4.13 -1.48 23.02
CA SER A 160 5.52 -1.55 23.48
C SER A 160 6.51 -1.16 22.37
N PHE A 161 6.35 -1.70 21.16
CA PHE A 161 7.21 -1.36 20.02
C PHE A 161 7.00 0.08 19.52
N LYS A 162 5.77 0.61 19.57
CA LYS A 162 5.50 2.04 19.26
C LYS A 162 6.23 2.98 20.22
N LEU A 163 6.23 2.67 21.51
CA LEU A 163 6.93 3.46 22.52
C LEU A 163 8.45 3.47 22.24
N GLU A 164 9.05 2.28 22.09
CA GLU A 164 10.48 2.12 21.79
C GLU A 164 10.90 2.83 20.50
N ALA A 165 10.09 2.74 19.44
CA ALA A 165 10.31 3.47 18.19
C ALA A 165 10.30 4.99 18.40
N SER A 166 9.37 5.51 19.21
CA SER A 166 9.29 6.95 19.52
C SER A 166 10.54 7.47 20.23
N GLU A 167 11.14 6.67 21.11
CA GLU A 167 12.39 7.01 21.81
C GLU A 167 13.60 6.98 20.88
N LYS A 168 13.68 5.95 20.02
CA LYS A 168 14.74 5.85 19.01
C LYS A 168 14.69 7.04 18.03
N VAL A 169 13.51 7.48 17.59
CA VAL A 169 13.33 8.68 16.76
C VAL A 169 13.81 9.96 17.47
N LYS A 170 13.46 10.16 18.76
CA LYS A 170 13.96 11.28 19.56
C LYS A 170 15.49 11.26 19.68
N LYS A 171 16.09 10.07 19.89
CA LYS A 171 17.54 9.87 19.98
C LYS A 171 18.24 10.16 18.65
N VAL A 172 17.68 9.72 17.51
CA VAL A 172 18.19 10.01 16.16
C VAL A 172 18.19 11.52 15.89
N SER A 173 17.07 12.23 16.13
CA SER A 173 17.01 13.69 15.92
C SER A 173 18.00 14.46 16.81
N SER A 174 18.26 13.98 18.04
CA SER A 174 19.28 14.56 18.92
C SER A 174 20.69 14.36 18.36
N SER A 175 21.01 13.17 17.84
CA SER A 175 22.29 12.86 17.18
C SER A 175 22.49 13.63 15.87
N GLU A 176 21.45 13.75 15.03
CA GLU A 176 21.47 14.55 13.79
C GLU A 176 21.78 16.02 14.08
N LYS A 177 21.12 16.59 15.10
CA LYS A 177 21.39 17.96 15.60
C LYS A 177 22.80 18.13 16.19
N LYS A 178 23.50 17.05 16.58
CA LYS A 178 24.93 17.08 16.96
C LYS A 178 25.81 16.98 15.72
N LEU A 179 25.54 16.05 14.81
CA LEU A 179 26.26 15.86 13.55
C LEU A 179 26.28 17.16 12.71
N LYS A 180 25.13 17.83 12.56
CA LYS A 180 25.02 19.11 11.83
C LYS A 180 25.85 20.25 12.45
N ARG A 181 26.22 20.17 13.74
CA ARG A 181 27.18 21.09 14.39
C ARG A 181 28.63 20.68 14.16
N VAL A 182 28.93 19.38 14.13
CA VAL A 182 30.28 18.87 13.81
C VAL A 182 30.64 19.20 12.35
N VAL A 183 29.73 18.93 11.40
CA VAL A 183 29.93 19.25 9.97
C VAL A 183 30.21 20.74 9.75
N LYS A 184 29.49 21.63 10.44
CA LYS A 184 29.78 23.08 10.39
C LYS A 184 31.19 23.43 10.89
N LYS A 185 31.62 22.86 12.03
CA LYS A 185 32.98 23.07 12.55
C LYS A 185 34.06 22.54 11.60
N LEU A 186 33.83 21.39 10.97
CA LEU A 186 34.75 20.80 10.01
C LEU A 186 34.95 21.71 8.79
N HIS A 187 33.89 22.31 8.26
CA HIS A 187 33.99 23.30 7.17
C HIS A 187 34.80 24.55 7.58
N THR A 188 34.66 25.04 8.82
CA THR A 188 35.46 26.16 9.32
C THR A 188 36.94 25.81 9.41
N LEU A 189 37.27 24.65 10.00
CA LEU A 189 38.66 24.15 10.10
C LEU A 189 39.28 23.86 8.73
N GLN A 190 38.47 23.41 7.76
CA GLN A 190 38.91 23.21 6.39
C GLN A 190 39.31 24.54 5.72
N GLN A 191 38.48 25.57 5.85
CA GLN A 191 38.80 26.91 5.35
C GLN A 191 40.03 27.51 6.05
N GLU A 192 40.20 27.28 7.36
CA GLU A 192 41.36 27.70 8.14
C GLU A 192 42.65 27.01 7.65
N ARG A 193 42.59 25.70 7.35
CA ARG A 193 43.70 24.97 6.70
C ARG A 193 44.07 25.61 5.37
N GLU A 194 43.08 25.87 4.51
CA GLU A 194 43.29 26.39 3.15
C GLU A 194 43.89 27.80 3.16
N ASN A 195 43.53 28.63 4.13
CA ASN A 195 44.18 29.93 4.36
C ASN A 195 45.65 29.78 4.81
N LEU A 196 45.94 28.88 5.75
CA LEU A 196 47.30 28.65 6.26
C LEU A 196 48.22 28.02 5.20
N GLU A 197 47.68 27.12 4.38
CA GLU A 197 48.35 26.47 3.25
C GLU A 197 48.82 27.52 2.21
N GLY A 198 47.98 28.51 1.90
CA GLY A 198 48.37 29.66 1.06
C GLY A 198 49.38 30.61 1.71
N VAL A 199 49.32 30.84 3.03
CA VAL A 199 50.33 31.64 3.75
C VAL A 199 51.71 30.95 3.71
N ILE A 200 51.75 29.63 3.90
CA ILE A 200 52.98 28.84 3.79
C ILE A 200 53.58 28.94 2.38
N GLU A 201 52.76 28.85 1.32
CA GLU A 201 53.24 28.98 -0.07
C GLU A 201 53.85 30.36 -0.36
N VAL A 202 53.32 31.44 0.23
CA VAL A 202 53.88 32.80 0.12
C VAL A 202 55.20 32.90 0.88
N THR A 203 55.21 32.55 2.17
CA THR A 203 56.41 32.64 3.01
C THR A 203 57.54 31.76 2.50
N GLN A 204 57.25 30.61 1.89
CA GLN A 204 58.30 29.77 1.29
C GLN A 204 58.99 30.47 0.11
N LYS A 205 58.25 31.18 -0.75
CA LYS A 205 58.84 31.95 -1.87
C LYS A 205 59.66 33.13 -1.38
N GLU A 206 59.21 33.82 -0.33
CA GLU A 206 59.99 34.88 0.33
C GLU A 206 61.31 34.33 0.91
N VAL A 207 61.29 33.14 1.52
CA VAL A 207 62.50 32.45 2.00
C VAL A 207 63.41 32.04 0.85
N GLU A 208 62.89 31.50 -0.25
CA GLU A 208 63.68 31.15 -1.45
C GLU A 208 64.35 32.39 -2.09
N GLU A 209 63.66 33.54 -2.10
CA GLU A 209 64.25 34.82 -2.55
C GLU A 209 65.34 35.32 -1.59
N ILE A 210 65.09 35.31 -0.28
CA ILE A 210 66.08 35.72 0.74
C ILE A 210 67.33 34.81 0.67
N GLN A 211 67.15 33.50 0.53
CA GLN A 211 68.24 32.52 0.38
C GLN A 211 69.14 32.86 -0.82
N LYS A 212 68.54 33.20 -1.98
CA LYS A 212 69.26 33.62 -3.18
C LYS A 212 70.02 34.94 -2.98
N ASN A 213 69.40 35.91 -2.29
CA ASN A 213 70.03 37.20 -2.00
C ASN A 213 71.21 37.04 -1.02
N ILE A 214 71.10 36.16 -0.02
CA ILE A 214 72.21 35.77 0.87
C ILE A 214 73.37 35.20 0.06
N SER A 215 73.14 34.17 -0.77
CA SER A 215 74.24 33.57 -1.55
C SER A 215 74.87 34.53 -2.57
N THR A 216 74.12 35.53 -3.04
CA THR A 216 74.69 36.62 -3.85
C THR A 216 75.66 37.47 -3.03
N ALA A 217 75.24 37.92 -1.85
CA ALA A 217 76.10 38.70 -0.94
C ALA A 217 77.31 37.90 -0.41
N GLU A 218 77.16 36.60 -0.15
CA GLU A 218 78.26 35.70 0.23
C GLU A 218 79.34 35.64 -0.87
N THR A 219 78.94 35.59 -2.15
CA THR A 219 79.91 35.64 -3.27
C THR A 219 80.56 37.01 -3.45
N GLU A 220 79.84 38.10 -3.14
CA GLU A 220 80.39 39.46 -3.18
C GLU A 220 81.44 39.68 -2.08
N VAL A 221 81.11 39.32 -0.83
CA VAL A 221 82.06 39.35 0.31
C VAL A 221 83.28 38.48 0.02
N SER A 222 83.08 37.26 -0.50
CA SER A 222 84.19 36.39 -0.91
C SER A 222 85.07 37.00 -2.01
N SER A 223 84.52 37.88 -2.86
CA SER A 223 85.30 38.61 -3.87
C SER A 223 86.10 39.77 -3.28
N TYR A 224 85.62 40.42 -2.21
CA TYR A 224 86.34 41.47 -1.51
C TYR A 224 87.41 40.93 -0.57
N ASP A 225 87.15 39.86 0.17
CA ASP A 225 88.15 39.22 1.05
C ASP A 225 89.38 38.68 0.28
N ASN A 226 89.20 38.31 -0.99
CA ASN A 226 90.29 37.91 -1.88
C ASN A 226 90.96 39.08 -2.64
N MET A 227 90.49 40.32 -2.46
CA MET A 227 91.10 41.50 -3.09
C MET A 227 92.35 41.93 -2.31
N ASN A 228 93.54 41.66 -2.87
CA ASN A 228 94.78 42.13 -2.28
C ASN A 228 94.85 43.67 -2.28
N LEU A 229 94.74 44.28 -1.10
CA LEU A 229 94.70 45.72 -0.89
C LEU A 229 96.07 46.42 -0.97
N LEU A 230 97.18 45.69 -0.97
CA LEU A 230 98.52 46.24 -1.15
C LEU A 230 98.81 46.50 -2.63
N THR A 231 99.01 47.76 -3.01
CA THR A 231 99.57 48.08 -4.32
C THR A 231 101.07 47.77 -4.35
N VAL A 232 101.66 47.75 -5.55
CA VAL A 232 103.11 47.56 -5.71
C VAL A 232 103.90 48.69 -5.05
N ASP A 233 103.39 49.93 -5.12
CA ASP A 233 104.00 51.10 -4.48
C ASP A 233 103.91 51.02 -2.95
N ASP A 234 102.80 50.57 -2.37
CA ASP A 234 102.69 50.36 -0.92
C ASP A 234 103.71 49.32 -0.41
N SER A 235 103.89 48.24 -1.17
CA SER A 235 104.86 47.19 -0.88
C SER A 235 106.31 47.70 -0.99
N ALA A 236 106.61 48.53 -1.99
CA ALA A 236 107.92 49.15 -2.17
C ALA A 236 108.23 50.17 -1.05
N ASN A 237 107.27 51.04 -0.72
CA ASN A 237 107.39 52.07 0.32
C ASN A 237 107.52 51.45 1.73
N LEU A 238 106.84 50.33 1.98
CA LEU A 238 107.05 49.52 3.20
C LEU A 238 108.49 48.99 3.30
N GLU A 239 109.08 48.54 2.19
CA GLU A 239 110.46 48.03 2.16
C GLU A 239 111.49 49.16 2.26
N GLU A 240 111.29 50.29 1.58
CA GLU A 240 112.10 51.51 1.77
C GLU A 240 112.08 51.97 3.24
N LYS A 241 110.92 51.93 3.89
CA LYS A 241 110.81 52.24 5.32
C LYS A 241 111.64 51.28 6.19
N LYS A 242 111.58 49.97 5.96
CA LYS A 242 112.43 49.00 6.69
C LYS A 242 113.92 49.26 6.47
N ASN A 243 114.31 49.56 5.24
CA ASN A 243 115.70 49.86 4.88
C ASN A 243 116.18 51.14 5.59
N LEU A 244 115.35 52.19 5.62
CA LEU A 244 115.63 53.42 6.36
C LEU A 244 115.70 53.20 7.88
N GLU A 245 114.79 52.42 8.45
CA GLU A 245 114.78 52.08 9.88
C GLU A 245 116.02 51.24 10.27
N THR A 246 116.45 50.33 9.39
CA THR A 246 117.72 49.60 9.51
C THR A 246 118.92 50.54 9.47
N SER A 247 118.99 51.44 8.48
CA SER A 247 120.09 52.42 8.35
C SER A 247 120.16 53.40 9.54
N CYS A 248 119.01 53.81 10.09
CA CYS A 248 118.95 54.58 11.33
C CYS A 248 119.52 53.79 12.52
N GLN A 249 119.22 52.50 12.62
CA GLN A 249 119.73 51.66 13.71
C GLN A 249 121.24 51.38 13.57
N GLU A 250 121.75 51.23 12.34
CA GLU A 250 123.20 51.18 12.07
C GLU A 250 123.89 52.49 12.47
N LEU A 251 123.29 53.65 12.14
CA LEU A 251 123.81 54.97 12.52
C LEU A 251 123.81 55.18 14.05
N ILE A 252 122.78 54.71 14.76
CA ILE A 252 122.70 54.75 16.22
C ILE A 252 123.78 53.85 16.86
N ASN A 253 124.08 52.71 16.24
CA ASN A 253 125.15 51.80 16.68
C ASN A 253 126.56 52.27 16.28
N TYR A 254 126.69 53.30 15.44
CA TYR A 254 127.97 53.80 14.93
C TYR A 254 128.76 54.56 16.02
N LYS A 255 129.70 53.87 16.66
CA LYS A 255 130.69 54.52 17.54
C LYS A 255 131.75 55.23 16.70
N PHE A 256 131.93 56.52 16.95
CA PHE A 256 133.10 57.25 16.46
C PHE A 256 134.38 56.68 17.07
N CYS A 257 135.19 56.04 16.23
CA CYS A 257 136.63 55.91 16.47
C CYS A 257 137.27 57.26 16.14
N LEU A 258 137.77 57.94 17.18
CA LEU A 258 138.67 59.08 17.06
C LEU A 258 140.04 58.63 17.57
N ASP A 259 140.98 58.51 16.63
CA ASP A 259 142.42 58.39 16.91
C ASP A 259 143.05 59.79 17.06
#